data_AF-A0A934B7N3-F1
#
_entry.id   AF-A0A934B7N3-F1
#
_cell.length_a   1.000
_cell.length_b   1.000
_cell.length_c   1.000
_cell.angle_alpha   90.00
_cell.angle_beta   90.00
_cell.angle_gamma   90.00
#
_symmetry.space_group_name_H-M   'P 1'
#
loop_
_entity.id
_entity.type
_entity.pdbx_description
1 polymer ?
#
loop_
_entity_poly.entity_id
_entity_poly.type
_entity_poly.pdbx_seq_one_letter_code
_entity_poly.pdbx_strand_id
1 'polypeptide(L)'
;MNASVEFNVERLAPTYRLFIGIPGGSSALEIAGRLGMDEDILNDARRRLHHEDHRLDELMADLQRKQRQLADDSEKAQRARQEAEQAAREVQALRAQLEEAEQEARGRTIPMGTGRGPSDRRFLEA
;
A
#
# COMPACT_ATOMS: atom_id res chain seq x y z
N MET A 1 4.46 -20.07 -16.39
CA MET A 1 5.80 -20.28 -16.97
C MET A 1 5.61 -20.29 -18.48
N ASN A 2 6.17 -19.33 -19.21
CA ASN A 2 6.00 -19.22 -20.67
C ASN A 2 7.17 -19.92 -21.37
N ALA A 3 6.94 -20.49 -22.55
CA ALA A 3 8.00 -21.09 -23.36
C ALA A 3 7.70 -20.91 -24.86
N SER A 4 8.74 -20.88 -25.69
CA SER A 4 8.63 -20.75 -27.13
C SER A 4 9.65 -21.63 -27.87
N VAL A 5 9.33 -22.02 -29.10
CA VAL A 5 10.18 -22.86 -29.94
C VAL A 5 10.55 -22.11 -31.21
N GLU A 6 11.82 -22.16 -31.61
CA GLU A 6 12.27 -21.49 -32.82
C GLU A 6 11.85 -22.27 -34.08
N PHE A 7 11.33 -21.51 -35.05
CA PHE A 7 10.90 -22.00 -36.35
C PHE A 7 11.65 -21.26 -37.45
N ASN A 8 12.28 -21.99 -38.36
CA ASN A 8 12.94 -21.40 -39.51
C ASN A 8 11.92 -21.18 -40.64
N VAL A 9 11.48 -19.93 -40.78
CA VAL A 9 10.55 -19.51 -41.83
C VAL A 9 11.15 -19.74 -43.23
N GLU A 10 12.47 -19.58 -43.40
CA GLU A 10 13.17 -19.78 -44.68
C GLU A 10 13.11 -21.20 -45.23
N ARG A 11 13.14 -22.18 -44.34
CA ARG A 11 13.10 -23.61 -44.69
C ARG A 11 11.75 -24.26 -44.41
N LEU A 12 10.82 -23.51 -43.82
CA LEU A 12 9.53 -24.01 -43.29
C LEU A 12 9.73 -25.23 -42.38
N ALA A 13 10.72 -25.16 -41.49
CA ALA A 13 11.10 -26.28 -40.63
C ALA A 13 11.38 -25.83 -39.19
N PRO A 14 11.01 -26.63 -38.18
CA PRO A 14 11.40 -26.38 -36.79
C PRO A 14 12.91 -26.51 -36.61
N THR A 15 13.52 -25.66 -35.78
CA THR A 15 14.93 -25.84 -35.37
C THR A 15 15.06 -26.65 -34.08
N TYR A 16 13.91 -27.00 -33.47
CA TYR A 16 13.80 -27.73 -32.20
C TYR A 16 14.52 -27.06 -31.01
N ARG A 17 14.74 -25.74 -31.08
CA ARG A 17 15.32 -24.96 -29.98
C ARG A 17 14.22 -24.38 -29.10
N LEU A 18 14.26 -24.70 -27.80
CA LEU A 18 13.30 -24.25 -26.79
C LEU A 18 13.86 -23.06 -26.00
N PHE A 19 13.06 -22.01 -25.85
CA PHE A 19 13.33 -20.86 -25.01
C PHE A 19 12.32 -20.81 -23.88
N ILE A 20 12.80 -20.85 -22.64
CA ILE A 20 11.96 -20.78 -21.44
C ILE A 20 11.96 -19.33 -20.94
N GLY A 21 10.78 -18.82 -20.59
CA GLY A 21 10.56 -17.46 -20.09
C GLY A 21 10.39 -16.39 -21.17
N ILE A 22 10.65 -16.73 -22.43
CA ILE A 22 10.50 -15.81 -23.57
C ILE A 22 9.21 -16.16 -24.32
N PRO A 23 8.19 -15.29 -24.36
CA PRO A 23 7.04 -15.47 -25.24
C PRO A 23 7.50 -15.47 -26.70
N GLY A 24 7.04 -16.46 -27.47
CA GLY A 24 7.47 -16.63 -28.86
C GLY A 24 6.77 -15.65 -29.79
N GLY A 25 7.50 -15.15 -30.79
CA GLY A 25 6.89 -14.47 -31.93
C GLY A 25 6.17 -15.50 -32.80
N SER A 26 4.83 -15.40 -32.90
CA SER A 26 4.05 -16.32 -33.72
C SER A 26 4.27 -16.05 -35.21
N SER A 27 5.11 -16.85 -35.88
CA SER A 27 5.41 -16.72 -37.32
C SER A 27 4.31 -17.22 -38.26
N ALA A 28 3.08 -17.41 -37.76
CA ALA A 28 1.99 -18.02 -38.53
C ALA A 28 1.67 -17.24 -39.81
N LEU A 29 1.73 -15.90 -39.78
CA LEU A 29 1.47 -15.05 -40.94
C LEU A 29 2.59 -15.13 -41.99
N GLU A 30 3.85 -15.24 -41.56
CA GLU A 30 4.99 -15.36 -42.48
C GLU A 30 5.02 -16.73 -43.17
N ILE A 31 4.61 -17.78 -42.45
CA ILE A 31 4.40 -19.12 -43.00
C ILE A 31 3.24 -19.10 -44.01
N ALA A 32 2.10 -18.50 -43.64
CA ALA A 32 0.93 -18.42 -44.52
C ALA A 32 1.24 -17.68 -45.83
N GLY A 33 1.97 -16.57 -45.78
CA GLY A 33 2.42 -15.87 -46.98
C GLY A 33 3.35 -16.70 -47.86
N ARG A 34 4.27 -17.46 -47.26
CA ARG A 34 5.12 -18.40 -48.02
C ARG A 34 4.36 -19.55 -48.66
N LEU A 35 3.25 -19.96 -48.05
CA LEU A 35 2.36 -20.99 -48.61
C LEU A 35 1.41 -20.43 -49.68
N GLY A 36 1.51 -19.13 -50.01
CA GLY A 36 0.76 -18.50 -51.10
C GLY A 36 -0.55 -17.84 -50.69
N MET A 37 -0.73 -17.52 -49.39
CA MET A 37 -1.85 -16.71 -48.95
C MET A 37 -1.77 -15.29 -49.54
N ASP A 38 -2.93 -14.75 -49.93
CA ASP A 38 -3.05 -13.39 -50.48
C ASP A 38 -2.53 -12.34 -49.48
N GLU A 39 -1.71 -11.40 -49.97
CA GLU A 39 -1.16 -10.32 -49.15
C GLU A 39 -2.23 -9.39 -48.59
N ASP A 40 -3.37 -9.21 -49.27
CA ASP A 40 -4.46 -8.39 -48.72
C ASP A 40 -5.06 -9.01 -47.45
N ILE A 41 -5.15 -10.34 -47.41
CA ILE A 41 -5.61 -11.10 -46.23
C ILE A 41 -4.55 -11.03 -45.12
N LEU A 42 -3.27 -11.22 -45.45
CA LEU A 42 -2.17 -11.12 -44.49
C LEU A 42 -2.10 -9.73 -43.86
N ASN A 43 -2.26 -8.68 -44.68
CA ASN A 43 -2.24 -7.30 -44.21
C ASN A 43 -3.44 -6.98 -43.32
N ASP A 44 -4.63 -7.52 -43.59
CA ASP A 44 -5.77 -7.38 -42.67
C ASP A 44 -5.51 -8.08 -41.33
N ALA A 45 -4.96 -9.29 -41.35
CA ALA A 45 -4.61 -10.03 -40.14
C ALA A 45 -3.54 -9.30 -39.30
N ARG A 46 -2.48 -8.75 -39.93
CA ARG A 46 -1.45 -7.94 -39.26
C ARG A 46 -2.05 -6.72 -38.55
N ARG A 47 -2.97 -6.00 -39.22
CA ARG A 47 -3.64 -4.83 -38.63
C ARG A 47 -4.46 -5.18 -37.39
N ARG A 48 -5.18 -6.30 -37.41
CA ARG A 48 -6.00 -6.76 -36.28
C ARG A 48 -5.15 -7.14 -35.07
N LEU A 49 -4.06 -7.87 -35.30
CA LEU A 49 -3.12 -8.25 -34.24
C LEU A 49 -2.45 -7.04 -33.60
N HIS A 50 -1.97 -6.06 -34.40
CA HIS A 50 -1.42 -4.83 -33.86
C HIS A 50 -2.42 -4.06 -32.98
N HIS A 51 -3.70 -4.04 -33.35
CA HIS A 51 -4.71 -3.38 -32.54
C HIS A 51 -5.00 -4.12 -31.22
N GLU A 52 -4.94 -5.46 -31.20
CA GLU A 52 -5.05 -6.24 -29.95
C GLU A 52 -3.82 -6.07 -29.05
N ASP A 53 -2.61 -6.10 -29.60
CA ASP A 53 -1.37 -5.87 -28.83
C ASP A 53 -1.37 -4.50 -28.16
N HIS A 54 -1.78 -3.44 -28.89
CA HIS A 54 -1.90 -2.11 -28.32
C HIS A 54 -2.89 -2.05 -27.15
N ARG A 55 -4.03 -2.73 -27.23
CA ARG A 55 -5.00 -2.79 -26.11
C ARG A 55 -4.42 -3.53 -24.91
N LEU A 56 -3.66 -4.59 -25.14
CA LEU A 56 -3.03 -5.34 -24.07
C LEU A 56 -1.95 -4.51 -23.37
N ASP A 57 -1.13 -3.80 -24.14
CA ASP A 57 -0.12 -2.86 -23.62
C ASP A 57 -0.76 -1.74 -22.79
N GLU A 58 -1.86 -1.16 -23.27
CA GLU A 58 -2.62 -0.14 -22.53
C GLU A 58 -3.18 -0.68 -21.21
N LEU A 59 -3.74 -1.89 -21.22
CA LEU A 59 -4.24 -2.57 -20.02
C LEU A 59 -3.12 -2.87 -19.02
N MET A 60 -1.96 -3.33 -19.51
CA MET A 60 -0.79 -3.58 -18.67
C MET A 60 -0.25 -2.28 -18.05
N ALA A 61 -0.17 -1.22 -18.84
CA ALA A 61 0.22 0.09 -18.36
C ALA A 61 -0.77 0.61 -17.30
N ASP A 62 -2.07 0.43 -17.50
CA ASP A 62 -3.09 0.82 -16.51
C ASP A 62 -2.99 0.02 -15.21
N LEU A 63 -2.75 -1.29 -15.32
CA LEU A 63 -2.56 -2.16 -14.17
C LEU A 63 -1.32 -1.73 -13.36
N GLN A 64 -0.19 -1.47 -14.03
CA GLN A 64 1.02 -1.00 -13.37
C GLN A 64 0.81 0.36 -12.70
N ARG A 65 0.12 1.31 -13.34
CA ARG A 65 -0.24 2.60 -12.74
C ARG A 65 -1.07 2.41 -11.48
N LYS A 66 -2.11 1.57 -11.55
CA LYS A 66 -2.98 1.28 -10.39
C LYS A 66 -2.24 0.59 -9.26
N GLN A 67 -1.35 -0.36 -9.55
CA GLN A 67 -0.53 -1.00 -8.53
C GLN A 67 0.37 0.01 -7.82
N ARG A 68 1.00 0.92 -8.57
CA ARG A 68 1.85 1.97 -7.99
C ARG A 68 1.04 2.94 -7.13
N GLN A 69 -0.11 3.38 -7.63
CA GLN A 69 -1.01 4.26 -6.87
C GLN A 69 -1.46 3.61 -5.56
N LEU A 70 -1.84 2.32 -5.61
CA LEU A 70 -2.28 1.59 -4.43
C LEU A 70 -1.16 1.43 -3.38
N ALA A 71 0.08 1.20 -3.84
CA ALA A 71 1.24 1.14 -2.97
C ALA A 71 1.50 2.49 -2.28
N ASP A 72 1.48 3.59 -3.04
CA ASP A 72 1.69 4.94 -2.51
C ASP A 72 0.58 5.33 -1.51
N ASP A 73 -0.67 5.00 -1.82
CA ASP A 73 -1.82 5.29 -0.94
C ASP A 73 -1.80 4.45 0.34
N SER A 74 -1.40 3.17 0.23
CA SER A 74 -1.19 2.29 1.39
C SER A 74 -0.10 2.84 2.31
N GLU A 75 1.01 3.32 1.74
CA GLU A 75 2.10 3.93 2.51
C GLU A 75 1.65 5.21 3.23
N LYS A 76 0.91 6.09 2.54
CA LYS A 76 0.36 7.31 3.14
C LYS A 76 -0.63 6.99 4.26
N ALA A 77 -1.53 6.02 4.05
CA ALA A 77 -2.49 5.60 5.06
C ALA A 77 -1.79 5.03 6.30
N GLN A 78 -0.73 4.24 6.10
CA GLN A 78 0.07 3.69 7.19
C GLN A 78 0.76 4.80 8.00
N ARG A 79 1.35 5.80 7.34
CA ARG A 79 1.97 6.96 8.01
C ARG A 79 0.95 7.77 8.80
N ALA A 80 -0.18 8.13 8.18
CA ALA A 80 -1.25 8.88 8.84
C ALA A 80 -1.80 8.13 10.08
N ARG A 81 -1.91 6.80 9.99
CA ARG A 81 -2.31 5.97 11.13
C ARG A 81 -1.29 6.02 12.27
N GLN A 82 0.00 5.93 11.96
CA GLN A 82 1.06 6.01 12.98
C GLN A 82 1.08 7.37 13.68
N GLU A 83 0.94 8.45 12.92
CA GLU A 83 0.85 9.83 13.46
C GLU A 83 -0.38 9.99 14.37
N ALA A 84 -1.54 9.48 13.95
CA ALA A 84 -2.76 9.51 14.76
C ALA A 84 -2.61 8.69 16.05
N GLU A 85 -1.96 7.52 15.98
CA GLU A 85 -1.68 6.69 17.16
C GLU A 85 -0.70 7.38 18.13
N GLN A 86 0.30 8.10 17.63
CA GLN A 86 1.23 8.89 18.47
C GLN A 86 0.52 10.06 19.13
N ALA A 87 -0.23 10.86 18.37
CA ALA A 87 -1.00 11.98 18.91
C ALA A 87 -2.00 11.51 19.98
N ALA A 88 -2.66 10.37 19.77
CA ALA A 88 -3.57 9.79 20.76
C ALA A 88 -2.85 9.41 22.06
N ARG A 89 -1.64 8.85 21.98
CA ARG A 89 -0.82 8.52 23.17
C ARG A 89 -0.38 9.78 23.91
N GLU A 90 0.03 10.82 23.20
CA GLU A 90 0.42 12.11 23.80
C GLU A 90 -0.74 12.76 24.54
N VAL A 91 -1.93 12.78 23.93
CA VAL A 91 -3.15 13.30 24.58
C VAL A 91 -3.50 12.48 25.82
N GLN A 92 -3.39 11.15 25.77
CA GLN A 92 -3.62 10.30 26.94
C GLN A 92 -2.61 10.57 28.06
N ALA A 93 -1.33 10.73 27.73
CA ALA A 93 -0.27 11.03 28.70
C ALA A 93 -0.49 12.40 29.36
N LEU A 94 -0.82 13.43 28.58
CA LEU A 94 -1.12 14.77 29.10
C LEU A 94 -2.36 14.77 30.01
N ARG A 95 -3.41 14.02 29.63
CA ARG A 95 -4.61 13.87 30.48
C ARG A 95 -4.27 13.21 31.81
N ALA A 96 -3.49 12.13 31.80
CA ALA A 96 -3.06 11.47 33.02
C ALA A 96 -2.25 12.39 33.94
N GLN A 97 -1.32 13.19 33.38
CA GLN A 97 -0.54 14.17 34.14
C GLN A 97 -1.42 15.27 34.75
N LEU A 98 -2.41 15.77 34.01
CA LEU A 98 -3.35 16.76 34.51
C LEU A 98 -4.21 16.20 35.66
N GLU A 99 -4.72 14.98 35.50
CA GLU A 99 -5.50 14.30 36.55
C GLU A 99 -4.66 14.10 37.83
N GLU A 100 -3.40 13.70 37.69
CA GLU A 100 -2.48 13.51 38.82
C GLU A 100 -2.19 14.85 39.53
N ALA A 101 -1.91 15.92 38.78
CA ALA A 101 -1.71 17.26 39.33
C ALA A 101 -2.96 17.83 40.02
N GLU A 102 -4.15 17.59 39.47
CA GLU A 102 -5.41 18.01 40.10
C GLU A 102 -5.67 17.27 41.42
N GLN A 103 -5.36 15.97 41.49
CA GLN A 103 -5.48 15.19 42.72
C GLN A 103 -4.52 15.68 43.79
N GLU A 104 -3.27 15.96 43.43
CA GLU A 104 -2.25 16.47 44.35
C GLU A 104 -2.63 17.86 44.89
N ALA A 105 -3.15 18.74 44.03
CA ALA A 105 -3.66 20.04 44.42
C ALA A 105 -4.85 19.95 45.39
N ARG A 106 -5.81 19.05 45.12
CA ARG A 106 -6.98 18.81 45.98
C ARG A 106 -6.59 18.25 47.36
N GLY A 107 -5.61 17.34 47.40
CA GLY A 107 -5.09 16.77 48.65
C GLY A 107 -4.42 17.82 49.55
N ARG A 108 -3.82 18.87 48.97
CA ARG A 108 -3.15 19.96 49.69
C ARG A 108 -4.11 20.98 50.31
N THR A 109 -5.35 21.06 49.84
CA THR A 109 -6.34 22.08 50.24
C THR A 109 -7.29 21.69 51.40
N ILE A 110 -7.05 20.61 52.13
CA ILE A 110 -7.80 20.35 53.39
C ILE A 110 -7.33 21.36 54.46
N PRO A 111 -8.17 22.30 54.92
CA PRO A 111 -7.72 23.39 55.76
C PRO A 111 -7.46 22.93 57.20
N MET A 112 -6.34 23.41 57.73
CA MET A 112 -6.04 23.50 59.16
C MET A 112 -7.25 24.03 59.93
N GLY A 113 -7.89 23.14 60.69
CA GLY A 113 -8.83 23.51 61.75
C GLY A 113 -8.10 24.34 62.79
N THR A 114 -8.40 25.63 62.80
CA THR A 114 -7.95 26.63 63.75
C THR A 114 -8.57 26.37 65.13
N GLY A 115 -7.76 26.46 66.19
CA GLY A 115 -8.28 26.38 67.56
C GLY A 115 -7.22 26.20 68.64
N ARG A 116 -6.23 27.12 68.74
CA ARG A 116 -5.42 27.29 69.96
C ARG A 116 -5.90 28.54 70.68
N GLY A 117 -6.56 28.38 71.82
CA GLY A 117 -6.79 29.41 72.85
C GLY A 117 -6.19 28.91 74.18
N PRO A 118 -5.62 29.79 75.01
CA PRO A 118 -4.53 29.44 75.92
C PRO A 118 -5.00 28.88 77.27
N SER A 119 -4.10 28.13 77.88
CA SER A 119 -4.13 27.67 79.27
C SER A 119 -4.22 28.85 80.25
N ASP A 120 -5.12 28.83 81.23
CA ASP A 120 -4.74 29.15 82.62
C ASP A 120 -5.71 28.61 83.68
N ARG A 121 -5.14 28.25 84.83
CA ARG A 121 -5.73 27.60 86.02
C ARG A 121 -6.56 28.56 86.87
N ARG A 122 -7.51 28.01 87.64
CA ARG A 122 -8.17 28.46 88.92
C ARG A 122 -9.68 28.14 88.87
N PHE A 123 -10.43 27.62 89.86
CA PHE A 123 -10.33 27.40 91.31
C PHE A 123 -11.28 26.24 91.70
N LEU A 124 -11.05 25.63 92.87
CA LEU A 124 -12.00 24.78 93.61
C LEU A 124 -13.21 25.59 94.13
N GLU A 125 -14.41 25.00 94.09
CA GLU A 125 -15.56 25.04 95.03
C GLU A 125 -16.72 24.33 94.29
N ALA A 126 -17.52 23.39 94.83
CA ALA A 126 -17.94 23.06 96.19
C ALA A 126 -18.15 21.54 96.35
#